data_AF-A0A2W5Q085-F1
#
_entry.id   AF-A0A2W5Q085-F1
#
_cell.length_a   1.000
_cell.length_b   1.000
_cell.length_c   1.000
_cell.angle_alpha   90.00
_cell.angle_beta   90.00
_cell.angle_gamma   90.00
#
_symmetry.space_group_name_H-M   'P 1'
#
loop_
_entity.id
_entity.type
_entity.pdbx_description
1 polymer ?
#
loop_
_entity_poly.entity_id
_entity_poly.type
_entity_poly.pdbx_seq_one_letter_code
_entity_poly.pdbx_strand_id
1 'polypeptide(L)'
;MKPITRSLAEFIVGSPASAQPPELRAEANRIIIDTFAAIISGAGGEAAPALLDYARMSGAAGKVPVLGTSLMTSPEIAAMINGAFGHALEFDDVFSMMPGHPAAVILAALIGEIARRPVSGAELTDAFIVGYEVAARMGIAISLEHHRVRGFHATGTLGGMGAAAALARLRRSGVEGAAQTLAIYSSFASGLLGQTGSEMKAFHSGWAARNATAAADLVASGLRGAEDILEAPRGFFNAYGTANSRIERLTENIADPWAMSSPGVSLKKYPCCFAAHRGIEATLILRERHGLRLADVAGIECRLPPKGLVNMVYSRPRTGLQAKFSMEYCFLAAMLDGEITLASFADAAVLREVAQSNLRLVTCHEDPACEEGIGEASGEISGARGYTQIAITTRDGARLEERVAKAPGTPARPLSRAELGAKFEICARYAGLTEAATRAAGIELFACNESKDLSGLLRSLRRA
;
A
#
# COMPACT_ATOMS: atom_id res chain seq x y z
N MET A 1 -22.28 -6.60 -27.74
CA MET A 1 -21.05 -6.10 -27.09
C MET A 1 -20.25 -7.30 -26.60
N LYS A 2 -18.92 -7.20 -26.63
CA LYS A 2 -18.05 -8.24 -26.09
C LYS A 2 -18.20 -8.30 -24.56
N PRO A 3 -18.23 -9.49 -23.94
CA PRO A 3 -18.27 -9.60 -22.47
C PRO A 3 -17.10 -8.86 -21.81
N ILE A 4 -17.36 -8.14 -20.72
CA ILE A 4 -16.37 -7.32 -20.03
C ILE A 4 -15.32 -8.22 -19.36
N THR A 5 -15.75 -9.30 -18.69
CA THR A 5 -14.82 -10.27 -18.07
C THR A 5 -13.82 -10.81 -19.09
N ARG A 6 -14.29 -11.20 -20.28
CA ARG A 6 -13.42 -11.68 -21.37
C ARG A 6 -12.50 -10.59 -21.91
N SER A 7 -13.01 -9.37 -22.08
CA SER A 7 -12.22 -8.24 -22.59
C SER A 7 -11.07 -7.86 -21.64
N LEU A 8 -11.34 -7.89 -20.33
CA LEU A 8 -10.31 -7.69 -19.31
C LEU A 8 -9.26 -8.82 -19.32
N ALA A 9 -9.69 -10.07 -19.49
CA ALA A 9 -8.79 -11.21 -19.60
C ALA A 9 -7.88 -11.16 -20.84
N GLU A 10 -8.39 -10.66 -21.96
CA GLU A 10 -7.59 -10.42 -23.16
C GLU A 10 -6.57 -9.31 -22.96
N PHE A 11 -6.90 -8.23 -22.25
CA PHE A 11 -5.92 -7.22 -21.88
C PHE A 11 -4.79 -7.85 -21.03
N ILE A 12 -5.16 -8.63 -20.00
CA ILE A 12 -4.20 -9.28 -19.11
C ILE A 12 -3.18 -10.11 -19.92
N VAL A 13 -3.64 -10.91 -20.87
CA VAL A 13 -2.76 -11.81 -21.63
C VAL A 13 -2.10 -11.12 -22.83
N GLY A 14 -2.79 -10.18 -23.46
CA GLY A 14 -2.45 -9.61 -24.76
C GLY A 14 -1.67 -8.30 -24.71
N SER A 15 -1.62 -7.59 -23.57
CA SER A 15 -0.85 -6.34 -23.46
C SER A 15 0.64 -6.62 -23.75
N PRO A 16 1.23 -6.06 -24.82
CA PRO A 16 2.61 -6.38 -25.19
C PRO A 16 3.58 -5.64 -24.28
N ALA A 17 4.74 -6.23 -24.00
CA ALA A 17 5.78 -5.58 -23.21
C ALA A 17 6.26 -4.26 -23.85
N SER A 18 6.12 -4.09 -25.18
CA SER A 18 6.40 -2.84 -25.89
C SER A 18 5.43 -1.70 -25.58
N ALA A 19 4.23 -2.00 -25.05
CA ALA A 19 3.29 -0.99 -24.58
C ALA A 19 3.65 -0.46 -23.17
N GLN A 20 4.71 -0.98 -22.55
CA GLN A 20 5.23 -0.53 -21.26
C GLN A 20 6.51 0.29 -21.49
N PRO A 21 6.41 1.63 -21.60
CA PRO A 21 7.58 2.47 -21.84
C PRO A 21 8.61 2.34 -20.70
N PRO A 22 9.91 2.62 -20.95
CA PRO A 22 10.96 2.48 -19.95
C PRO A 22 10.67 3.21 -18.63
N GLU A 23 10.02 4.37 -18.69
CA GLU A 23 9.64 5.20 -17.54
C GLU A 23 8.60 4.50 -16.66
N LEU A 24 7.61 3.84 -17.27
CA LEU A 24 6.63 3.03 -16.54
C LEU A 24 7.31 1.86 -15.82
N ARG A 25 8.25 1.18 -16.49
CA ARG A 25 9.00 0.08 -15.89
C ARG A 25 9.90 0.57 -14.75
N ALA A 26 10.51 1.74 -14.89
CA ALA A 26 11.31 2.35 -13.83
C ALA A 26 10.44 2.70 -12.60
N GLU A 27 9.23 3.23 -12.82
CA GLU A 27 8.29 3.52 -11.73
C GLU A 27 7.77 2.25 -11.06
N ALA A 28 7.37 1.24 -11.84
CA ALA A 28 7.01 -0.07 -11.32
C ALA A 28 8.13 -0.67 -10.44
N ASN A 29 9.38 -0.55 -10.87
CA ASN A 29 10.52 -1.03 -10.09
C ASN A 29 10.68 -0.27 -8.76
N ARG A 30 10.46 1.05 -8.75
CA ARG A 30 10.46 1.86 -7.52
C ARG A 30 9.39 1.38 -6.54
N ILE A 31 8.18 1.10 -7.03
CA ILE A 31 7.08 0.57 -6.22
C ILE A 31 7.40 -0.85 -5.71
N ILE A 32 7.97 -1.73 -6.55
CA ILE A 32 8.37 -3.08 -6.15
C ILE A 32 9.40 -3.04 -5.02
N ILE A 33 10.43 -2.19 -5.14
CA ILE A 33 11.47 -2.00 -4.12
C ILE A 33 10.85 -1.53 -2.80
N ASP A 34 9.98 -0.52 -2.87
CA ASP A 34 9.24 0.01 -1.72
C ASP A 34 8.39 -1.06 -1.02
N THR A 35 7.72 -1.88 -1.82
CA THR A 35 6.83 -2.94 -1.34
C THR A 35 7.61 -4.07 -0.68
N PHE A 36 8.77 -4.48 -1.23
CA PHE A 36 9.65 -5.43 -0.53
C PHE A 36 10.11 -4.89 0.82
N ALA A 37 10.48 -3.61 0.90
CA ALA A 37 10.84 -2.98 2.17
C ALA A 37 9.69 -3.03 3.17
N ALA A 38 8.47 -2.68 2.75
CA ALA A 38 7.28 -2.76 3.58
C ALA A 38 7.01 -4.19 4.07
N ILE A 39 7.04 -5.19 3.18
CA ILE A 39 6.84 -6.61 3.52
C ILE A 39 7.87 -7.08 4.56
N ILE A 40 9.15 -6.74 4.39
CA ILE A 40 10.17 -7.19 5.34
C ILE A 40 9.93 -6.58 6.72
N SER A 41 9.66 -5.27 6.78
CA SER A 41 9.44 -4.56 8.04
C SER A 41 8.30 -5.15 8.87
N GLY A 42 7.26 -5.70 8.21
CA GLY A 42 6.14 -6.34 8.88
C GLY A 42 6.52 -7.52 9.78
N ALA A 43 7.68 -8.16 9.56
CA ALA A 43 8.21 -9.20 10.44
C ALA A 43 8.61 -8.70 11.85
N GLY A 44 8.81 -7.39 12.02
CA GLY A 44 8.96 -6.73 13.31
C GLY A 44 7.67 -6.08 13.83
N GLY A 45 6.56 -6.21 13.10
CA GLY A 45 5.28 -5.59 13.42
C GLY A 45 4.44 -6.37 14.43
N GLU A 46 3.43 -5.70 14.97
CA GLU A 46 2.54 -6.21 16.03
C GLU A 46 1.82 -7.51 15.62
N ALA A 47 1.38 -7.62 14.36
CA ALA A 47 0.68 -8.80 13.85
C ALA A 47 1.59 -10.03 13.62
N ALA A 48 2.91 -9.87 13.63
CA ALA A 48 3.84 -10.92 13.23
C ALA A 48 3.76 -12.19 14.10
N PRO A 49 3.75 -12.11 15.45
CA PRO A 49 3.65 -13.30 16.30
C PRO A 49 2.41 -14.14 16.00
N ALA A 50 1.23 -13.52 15.94
CA ALA A 50 -0.04 -14.21 15.69
C ALA A 50 -0.09 -14.88 14.31
N LEU A 51 0.43 -14.20 13.28
CA LEU A 51 0.47 -14.75 11.92
C LEU A 51 1.45 -15.92 11.79
N LEU A 52 2.61 -15.84 12.45
CA LEU A 52 3.59 -16.92 12.48
C LEU A 52 3.09 -18.13 13.25
N ASP A 53 2.37 -17.92 14.36
CA ASP A 53 1.70 -18.99 15.11
C ASP A 53 0.60 -19.65 14.28
N TYR A 54 -0.23 -18.86 13.59
CA TYR A 54 -1.24 -19.40 12.67
C TYR A 54 -0.61 -20.27 11.57
N ALA A 55 0.51 -19.84 10.98
CA ALA A 55 1.22 -20.67 10.00
C ALA A 55 1.68 -22.01 10.59
N ARG A 56 2.21 -22.02 11.82
CA ARG A 56 2.59 -23.27 12.51
C ARG A 56 1.37 -24.16 12.75
N MET A 57 0.26 -23.60 13.20
CA MET A 57 -1.00 -24.32 13.44
C MET A 57 -1.60 -24.91 12.16
N SER A 58 -1.45 -24.23 11.02
CA SER A 58 -1.97 -24.70 9.74
C SER A 58 -1.33 -26.01 9.25
N GLY A 59 -0.12 -26.33 9.73
CA GLY A 59 0.67 -27.48 9.26
C GLY A 59 1.15 -27.36 7.81
N ALA A 60 0.94 -26.21 7.16
CA ALA A 60 1.30 -26.01 5.76
C ALA A 60 2.82 -25.96 5.58
N ALA A 61 3.36 -26.92 4.82
CA ALA A 61 4.77 -26.99 4.48
C ALA A 61 5.01 -26.52 3.04
N GLY A 62 6.21 -25.99 2.78
CA GLY A 62 6.63 -25.57 1.44
C GLY A 62 7.98 -24.86 1.45
N LYS A 63 8.37 -24.37 0.28
CA LYS A 63 9.66 -23.70 0.05
C LYS A 63 9.52 -22.19 -0.16
N VAL A 64 8.33 -21.64 0.03
CA VAL A 64 8.09 -20.20 -0.16
C VAL A 64 8.44 -19.47 1.13
N PRO A 65 9.33 -18.46 1.08
CA PRO A 65 9.75 -17.77 2.28
C PRO A 65 8.70 -16.77 2.77
N VAL A 66 8.60 -16.66 4.10
CA VAL A 66 8.01 -15.50 4.76
C VAL A 66 9.15 -14.51 5.00
N LEU A 67 9.12 -13.39 4.28
CA LEU A 67 10.23 -12.42 4.26
C LEU A 67 10.43 -11.77 5.64
N GLY A 68 11.68 -11.41 5.95
CA GLY A 68 12.05 -10.90 7.26
C GLY A 68 12.03 -11.96 8.38
N THR A 69 11.85 -13.24 8.06
CA THR A 69 11.86 -14.36 9.01
C THR A 69 12.66 -15.54 8.47
N SER A 70 12.86 -16.57 9.30
CA SER A 70 13.45 -17.84 8.87
C SER A 70 12.40 -18.83 8.32
N LEU A 71 11.11 -18.56 8.51
CA LEU A 71 9.99 -19.45 8.14
C LEU A 71 9.87 -19.62 6.62
N MET A 72 9.66 -20.87 6.21
CA MET A 72 9.22 -21.25 4.86
C MET A 72 7.95 -22.09 4.98
N THR A 73 7.01 -21.89 4.06
CA THR A 73 5.69 -22.53 4.12
C THR A 73 5.10 -22.67 2.71
N SER A 74 3.83 -23.07 2.62
CA SER A 74 3.12 -23.19 1.35
C SER A 74 2.97 -21.83 0.66
N PRO A 75 2.80 -21.80 -0.68
CA PRO A 75 2.58 -20.56 -1.42
C PRO A 75 1.41 -19.72 -0.87
N GLU A 76 0.30 -20.34 -0.50
CA GLU A 76 -0.87 -19.66 0.05
C GLU A 76 -0.59 -19.00 1.41
N ILE A 77 0.03 -19.72 2.35
CA ILE A 77 0.32 -19.18 3.68
C ILE A 77 1.43 -18.13 3.61
N ALA A 78 2.44 -18.32 2.75
CA ALA A 78 3.47 -17.32 2.55
C ALA A 78 2.92 -16.04 1.92
N ALA A 79 2.05 -16.14 0.89
CA ALA A 79 1.36 -15.00 0.32
C ALA A 79 0.49 -14.28 1.35
N MET A 80 -0.20 -15.04 2.21
CA MET A 80 -0.98 -14.49 3.32
C MET A 80 -0.13 -13.66 4.27
N ILE A 81 0.97 -14.21 4.75
CA ILE A 81 1.80 -13.51 5.75
C ILE A 81 2.54 -12.35 5.10
N ASN A 82 3.16 -12.55 3.94
CA ASN A 82 3.88 -11.48 3.23
C ASN A 82 2.94 -10.32 2.88
N GLY A 83 1.71 -10.60 2.43
CA GLY A 83 0.73 -9.56 2.12
C GLY A 83 0.28 -8.80 3.35
N ALA A 84 0.07 -9.50 4.48
CA ALA A 84 -0.26 -8.86 5.74
C ALA A 84 0.91 -8.01 6.26
N PHE A 85 2.14 -8.52 6.17
CA PHE A 85 3.35 -7.79 6.54
C PHE A 85 3.54 -6.52 5.72
N GLY A 86 3.29 -6.58 4.42
CA GLY A 86 3.38 -5.42 3.52
C GLY A 86 2.49 -4.27 3.94
N HIS A 87 1.34 -4.55 4.56
CA HIS A 87 0.38 -3.54 4.99
C HIS A 87 0.41 -3.25 6.50
N ALA A 88 1.13 -4.06 7.31
CA ALA A 88 1.10 -4.03 8.77
C ALA A 88 1.53 -2.69 9.38
N LEU A 89 2.45 -1.98 8.71
CA LEU A 89 3.08 -0.80 9.28
C LEU A 89 2.58 0.53 8.71
N GLU A 90 1.53 0.51 7.88
CA GLU A 90 1.05 1.71 7.16
C GLU A 90 2.18 2.40 6.39
N PHE A 91 3.10 1.65 5.81
CA PHE A 91 4.30 2.19 5.15
C PHE A 91 4.39 1.87 3.66
N ASP A 92 3.36 1.23 3.11
CA ASP A 92 3.20 0.83 1.72
C ASP A 92 2.68 1.96 0.82
N ASP A 93 2.41 1.62 -0.44
CA ASP A 93 1.94 2.51 -1.48
C ASP A 93 0.59 3.15 -1.15
N VAL A 94 0.27 4.25 -1.80
CA VAL A 94 -1.05 4.88 -1.77
C VAL A 94 -1.41 5.22 -3.19
N PHE A 95 -2.58 4.74 -3.60
CA PHE A 95 -3.03 4.89 -4.97
C PHE A 95 -4.31 5.69 -5.06
N SER A 96 -4.39 6.66 -6.00
CA SER A 96 -5.49 7.61 -5.97
C SER A 96 -6.74 7.19 -6.76
N MET A 97 -6.65 6.15 -7.59
CA MET A 97 -7.81 5.64 -8.34
C MET A 97 -8.55 4.52 -7.59
N MET A 98 -7.97 4.00 -6.51
CA MET A 98 -8.55 2.99 -5.63
C MET A 98 -8.19 3.33 -4.19
N PRO A 99 -9.15 3.48 -3.25
CA PRO A 99 -8.86 3.84 -1.86
C PRO A 99 -8.29 2.63 -1.10
N GLY A 100 -7.13 2.15 -1.52
CA GLY A 100 -6.47 0.96 -0.99
C GLY A 100 -5.03 0.82 -1.48
N HIS A 101 -4.43 -0.33 -1.17
CA HIS A 101 -2.98 -0.57 -1.23
C HIS A 101 -2.66 -1.84 -2.04
N PRO A 102 -2.71 -1.78 -3.38
CA PRO A 102 -2.64 -2.98 -4.21
C PRO A 102 -1.24 -3.58 -4.28
N ALA A 103 -0.16 -2.80 -4.13
CA ALA A 103 1.19 -3.31 -4.32
C ALA A 103 1.53 -4.47 -3.39
N ALA A 104 1.22 -4.33 -2.09
CA ALA A 104 1.48 -5.36 -1.09
C ALA A 104 0.74 -6.68 -1.41
N VAL A 105 -0.50 -6.58 -1.92
CA VAL A 105 -1.30 -7.76 -2.29
C VAL A 105 -0.71 -8.45 -3.51
N ILE A 106 -0.40 -7.68 -4.55
CA ILE A 106 0.12 -8.20 -5.83
C ILE A 106 1.50 -8.82 -5.63
N LEU A 107 2.43 -8.11 -4.99
CA LEU A 107 3.80 -8.59 -4.81
C LEU A 107 3.83 -9.84 -3.92
N ALA A 108 3.04 -9.89 -2.85
CA ALA A 108 2.97 -11.06 -1.98
C ALA A 108 2.49 -12.33 -2.71
N ALA A 109 1.51 -12.20 -3.62
CA ALA A 109 1.08 -13.31 -4.45
C ALA A 109 2.19 -13.74 -5.44
N LEU A 110 2.89 -12.80 -6.07
CA LEU A 110 3.97 -13.07 -7.02
C LEU A 110 5.21 -13.71 -6.37
N ILE A 111 5.52 -13.39 -5.11
CA ILE A 111 6.61 -14.03 -4.35
C ILE A 111 6.46 -15.57 -4.32
N GLY A 112 5.22 -16.07 -4.25
CA GLY A 112 4.93 -17.50 -4.31
C GLY A 112 5.41 -18.16 -5.60
N GLU A 113 5.34 -17.46 -6.73
CA GLU A 113 5.76 -17.96 -8.05
C GLU A 113 7.29 -17.95 -8.22
N ILE A 114 7.97 -16.93 -7.68
CA ILE A 114 9.44 -16.87 -7.68
C ILE A 114 10.04 -18.09 -6.96
N ALA A 115 9.37 -18.60 -5.92
CA ALA A 115 9.80 -19.79 -5.20
C ALA A 115 9.45 -21.11 -5.92
N ARG A 116 8.55 -21.10 -6.91
CA ARG A 116 8.14 -22.29 -7.69
C ARG A 116 9.02 -22.51 -8.91
N ARG A 117 9.48 -21.44 -9.56
CA ARG A 117 10.32 -21.48 -10.76
C ARG A 117 11.24 -20.25 -10.80
N PRO A 118 12.33 -20.30 -11.59
CA PRO A 118 13.07 -19.08 -11.93
C PRO A 118 12.13 -18.04 -12.55
N VAL A 119 12.10 -16.85 -11.95
CA VAL A 119 11.38 -15.67 -12.44
C VAL A 119 12.38 -14.53 -12.54
N SER A 120 12.47 -13.95 -13.72
CA SER A 120 13.32 -12.76 -13.94
C SER A 120 12.66 -11.49 -13.39
N GLY A 121 13.47 -10.48 -13.10
CA GLY A 121 13.00 -9.13 -12.77
C GLY A 121 12.04 -8.57 -13.81
N ALA A 122 12.34 -8.77 -15.10
CA ALA A 122 11.52 -8.29 -16.20
C ALA A 122 10.12 -8.95 -16.23
N GLU A 123 10.03 -10.26 -15.92
CA GLU A 123 8.75 -10.98 -15.81
C GLU A 123 7.95 -10.52 -14.58
N LEU A 124 8.62 -10.33 -13.44
CA LEU A 124 7.96 -9.82 -12.23
C LEU A 124 7.37 -8.43 -12.49
N THR A 125 8.18 -7.51 -13.04
CA THR A 125 7.76 -6.14 -13.36
C THR A 125 6.59 -6.11 -14.33
N ASP A 126 6.60 -6.93 -15.38
CA ASP A 126 5.50 -7.02 -16.35
C ASP A 126 4.19 -7.51 -15.69
N ALA A 127 4.26 -8.58 -14.91
CA ALA A 127 3.10 -9.10 -14.18
C ALA A 127 2.56 -8.11 -13.16
N PHE A 128 3.45 -7.42 -12.44
CA PHE A 128 3.11 -6.41 -11.46
C PHE A 128 2.39 -5.22 -12.10
N ILE A 129 2.90 -4.67 -13.21
CA ILE A 129 2.27 -3.57 -13.96
C ILE A 129 0.84 -3.96 -14.40
N VAL A 130 0.68 -5.13 -15.01
CA VAL A 130 -0.63 -5.60 -15.49
C VAL A 130 -1.62 -5.79 -14.35
N GLY A 131 -1.20 -6.42 -13.24
CA GLY A 131 -2.06 -6.60 -12.08
C GLY A 131 -2.49 -5.29 -11.44
N TYR A 132 -1.57 -4.32 -11.36
CA TYR A 132 -1.85 -3.02 -10.79
C TYR A 132 -2.84 -2.22 -11.66
N GLU A 133 -2.70 -2.28 -12.98
CA GLU A 133 -3.66 -1.68 -13.92
C GLU A 133 -5.05 -2.28 -13.70
N VAL A 134 -5.16 -3.60 -13.58
CA VAL A 134 -6.46 -4.25 -13.29
C VAL A 134 -7.05 -3.78 -11.96
N ALA A 135 -6.26 -3.71 -10.88
CA ALA A 135 -6.73 -3.17 -9.60
C ALA A 135 -7.22 -1.72 -9.74
N ALA A 136 -6.51 -0.90 -10.52
CA ALA A 136 -6.91 0.47 -10.80
C ALA A 136 -8.24 0.56 -11.54
N ARG A 137 -8.39 -0.22 -12.61
CA ARG A 137 -9.65 -0.30 -13.37
C ARG A 137 -10.81 -0.76 -12.50
N MET A 138 -10.60 -1.76 -11.64
CA MET A 138 -11.60 -2.20 -10.67
C MET A 138 -12.04 -1.05 -9.75
N GLY A 139 -11.10 -0.28 -9.20
CA GLY A 139 -11.39 0.90 -8.36
C GLY A 139 -12.20 1.97 -9.08
N ILE A 140 -11.81 2.31 -10.31
CA ILE A 140 -12.48 3.30 -11.16
C ILE A 140 -13.91 2.88 -11.51
N ALA A 141 -14.07 1.61 -11.88
CA ALA A 141 -15.35 1.08 -12.33
C ALA A 141 -16.33 0.88 -11.17
N ILE A 142 -15.88 0.40 -10.01
CA ILE A 142 -16.77 0.12 -8.87
C ILE A 142 -17.17 1.38 -8.09
N SER A 143 -16.46 2.50 -8.27
CA SER A 143 -16.60 3.77 -7.54
C SER A 143 -16.06 3.75 -6.09
N LEU A 144 -15.63 4.93 -5.60
CA LEU A 144 -15.22 5.13 -4.21
C LEU A 144 -16.32 4.82 -3.18
N GLU A 145 -17.59 4.81 -3.58
CA GLU A 145 -18.70 4.47 -2.69
C GLU A 145 -18.66 3.00 -2.23
N HIS A 146 -18.05 2.11 -3.01
CA HIS A 146 -17.74 0.75 -2.59
C HIS A 146 -17.00 0.73 -1.23
N HIS A 147 -16.07 1.67 -1.07
CA HIS A 147 -15.29 1.80 0.15
C HIS A 147 -16.00 2.65 1.20
N ARG A 148 -16.42 3.87 0.82
CA ARG A 148 -16.91 4.89 1.77
C ARG A 148 -18.34 4.70 2.23
N VAL A 149 -19.18 4.09 1.42
CA VAL A 149 -20.63 3.96 1.68
C VAL A 149 -20.98 2.51 2.01
N ARG A 150 -20.51 1.55 1.20
CA ARG A 150 -20.78 0.12 1.42
C ARG A 150 -19.92 -0.47 2.54
N GLY A 151 -18.81 0.18 2.91
CA GLY A 151 -17.96 -0.22 4.03
C GLY A 151 -16.99 -1.36 3.70
N PHE A 152 -16.72 -1.64 2.43
CA PHE A 152 -15.72 -2.63 2.04
C PHE A 152 -14.30 -2.05 2.07
N HIS A 153 -13.34 -2.86 2.48
CA HIS A 153 -11.94 -2.49 2.36
C HIS A 153 -11.41 -2.82 0.96
N ALA A 154 -11.27 -1.80 0.10
CA ALA A 154 -10.92 -1.93 -1.32
C ALA A 154 -9.59 -2.66 -1.55
N THR A 155 -8.64 -2.56 -0.63
CA THR A 155 -7.38 -3.34 -0.67
C THR A 155 -7.65 -4.84 -0.74
N GLY A 156 -8.58 -5.34 0.07
CA GLY A 156 -8.94 -6.76 0.08
C GLY A 156 -9.83 -7.14 -1.10
N THR A 157 -10.89 -6.39 -1.36
CA THR A 157 -11.88 -6.75 -2.38
C THR A 157 -11.38 -6.53 -3.81
N LEU A 158 -10.63 -5.46 -4.07
CA LEU A 158 -10.20 -5.04 -5.41
C LEU A 158 -8.69 -5.31 -5.64
N GLY A 159 -7.85 -5.12 -4.63
CA GLY A 159 -6.42 -5.39 -4.73
C GLY A 159 -6.10 -6.84 -5.11
N GLY A 160 -6.87 -7.80 -4.59
CA GLY A 160 -6.68 -9.21 -4.96
C GLY A 160 -7.20 -9.57 -6.36
N MET A 161 -8.08 -8.78 -6.99
CA MET A 161 -8.36 -8.92 -8.43
C MET A 161 -7.10 -8.58 -9.24
N GLY A 162 -6.37 -7.55 -8.81
CA GLY A 162 -5.06 -7.22 -9.38
C GLY A 162 -4.04 -8.34 -9.18
N ALA A 163 -3.98 -8.95 -8.00
CA ALA A 163 -3.10 -10.09 -7.74
C ALA A 163 -3.47 -11.32 -8.59
N ALA A 164 -4.76 -11.61 -8.75
CA ALA A 164 -5.27 -12.65 -9.64
C ALA A 164 -4.85 -12.41 -11.10
N ALA A 165 -4.98 -11.17 -11.58
CA ALA A 165 -4.52 -10.77 -12.91
C ALA A 165 -2.99 -10.90 -13.07
N ALA A 166 -2.21 -10.47 -12.08
CA ALA A 166 -0.75 -10.59 -12.09
C ALA A 166 -0.29 -12.05 -12.14
N LEU A 167 -0.93 -12.92 -11.36
CA LEU A 167 -0.66 -14.36 -11.40
C LEU A 167 -1.01 -14.97 -12.75
N ALA A 168 -2.18 -14.63 -13.31
CA ALA A 168 -2.58 -15.11 -14.64
C ALA A 168 -1.60 -14.64 -15.74
N ARG A 169 -1.11 -13.39 -15.63
CA ARG A 169 -0.07 -12.84 -16.51
C ARG A 169 1.25 -13.62 -16.37
N LEU A 170 1.76 -13.76 -15.15
CA LEU A 170 3.05 -14.41 -14.87
C LEU A 170 3.05 -15.90 -15.26
N ARG A 171 1.91 -16.58 -15.09
CA ARG A 171 1.72 -17.99 -15.47
C ARG A 171 1.40 -18.18 -16.95
N ARG A 172 1.13 -17.10 -17.69
CA ARG A 172 0.72 -17.13 -19.10
C ARG A 172 -0.52 -18.02 -19.31
N SER A 173 -1.52 -17.88 -18.45
CA SER A 173 -2.68 -18.78 -18.35
C SER A 173 -3.61 -18.79 -19.58
N GLY A 174 -3.34 -17.98 -20.61
CA GLY A 174 -4.27 -17.75 -21.72
C GLY A 174 -5.52 -16.98 -21.29
N VAL A 175 -6.31 -16.54 -22.26
CA VAL A 175 -7.48 -15.68 -22.02
C VAL A 175 -8.51 -16.39 -21.13
N GLU A 176 -8.77 -17.67 -21.39
CA GLU A 176 -9.70 -18.47 -20.56
C GLU A 176 -9.19 -18.58 -19.12
N GLY A 177 -7.92 -18.94 -18.93
CA GLY A 177 -7.34 -19.08 -17.60
C GLY A 177 -7.32 -17.76 -16.82
N ALA A 178 -7.06 -16.62 -17.49
CA ALA A 178 -7.13 -15.30 -16.87
C ALA A 178 -8.57 -14.94 -16.45
N ALA A 179 -9.56 -15.12 -17.33
CA ALA A 179 -10.97 -14.88 -17.02
C ALA A 179 -11.44 -15.75 -15.84
N GLN A 180 -11.07 -17.04 -15.85
CA GLN A 180 -11.43 -17.99 -14.81
C GLN A 180 -10.74 -17.69 -13.47
N THR A 181 -9.52 -17.15 -13.49
CA THR A 181 -8.82 -16.77 -12.26
C THR A 181 -9.52 -15.58 -11.59
N LEU A 182 -9.93 -14.57 -12.37
CA LEU A 182 -10.75 -13.46 -11.90
C LEU A 182 -12.11 -13.95 -11.38
N ALA A 183 -12.72 -14.90 -12.09
CA ALA A 183 -14.02 -15.43 -11.72
C ALA A 183 -14.00 -16.15 -10.37
N ILE A 184 -13.04 -17.04 -10.16
CA ILE A 184 -12.87 -17.73 -8.87
C ILE A 184 -12.53 -16.72 -7.77
N TYR A 185 -11.63 -15.77 -8.01
CA TYR A 185 -11.30 -14.75 -7.02
C TYR A 185 -12.51 -13.90 -6.59
N SER A 186 -13.44 -13.60 -7.50
CA SER A 186 -14.64 -12.80 -7.20
C SER A 186 -15.49 -13.38 -6.05
N SER A 187 -15.45 -14.70 -5.85
CA SER A 187 -16.14 -15.40 -4.76
C SER A 187 -15.35 -15.36 -3.43
N PHE A 188 -14.08 -14.97 -3.46
CA PHE A 188 -13.20 -14.85 -2.30
C PHE A 188 -12.97 -13.40 -1.84
N ALA A 189 -13.32 -12.44 -2.70
CA ALA A 189 -13.18 -11.01 -2.43
C ALA A 189 -13.92 -10.63 -1.14
N SER A 190 -13.20 -10.09 -0.16
CA SER A 190 -13.73 -9.81 1.17
C SER A 190 -12.88 -8.76 1.91
N GLY A 191 -13.40 -8.26 3.04
CA GLY A 191 -12.73 -7.31 3.92
C GLY A 191 -13.63 -6.12 4.26
N LEU A 192 -13.69 -5.75 5.54
CA LEU A 192 -14.57 -4.68 6.04
C LEU A 192 -13.75 -3.49 6.55
N LEU A 193 -14.12 -2.28 6.13
CA LEU A 193 -13.43 -1.04 6.49
C LEU A 193 -13.48 -0.75 8.00
N GLY A 194 -14.50 -1.25 8.70
CA GLY A 194 -14.66 -1.12 10.15
C GLY A 194 -13.52 -1.73 10.99
N GLN A 195 -12.62 -2.51 10.38
CA GLN A 195 -11.40 -3.01 11.02
C GLN A 195 -10.24 -1.99 11.03
N THR A 196 -10.47 -0.75 10.59
CA THR A 196 -9.45 0.30 10.65
C THR A 196 -9.02 0.55 12.10
N GLY A 197 -7.71 0.54 12.35
CA GLY A 197 -7.14 0.64 13.70
C GLY A 197 -6.89 -0.69 14.40
N SER A 198 -7.20 -1.83 13.77
CA SER A 198 -6.84 -3.17 14.24
C SER A 198 -5.88 -3.88 13.27
N GLU A 199 -5.25 -4.97 13.72
CA GLU A 199 -4.38 -5.82 12.89
C GLU A 199 -5.12 -6.41 11.67
N MET A 200 -6.45 -6.53 11.74
CA MET A 200 -7.26 -7.06 10.64
C MET A 200 -7.22 -6.18 9.38
N LYS A 201 -6.98 -4.86 9.51
CA LYS A 201 -6.78 -3.99 8.34
C LYS A 201 -5.63 -4.51 7.47
N ALA A 202 -4.49 -4.82 8.10
CA ALA A 202 -3.32 -5.37 7.45
C ALA A 202 -3.58 -6.80 6.94
N PHE A 203 -4.25 -7.63 7.75
CA PHE A 203 -4.59 -9.00 7.36
C PHE A 203 -5.41 -9.07 6.07
N HIS A 204 -6.28 -8.09 5.77
CA HIS A 204 -7.02 -8.08 4.50
C HIS A 204 -6.11 -8.14 3.26
N SER A 205 -4.93 -7.50 3.29
CA SER A 205 -3.96 -7.57 2.19
C SER A 205 -3.40 -8.98 2.03
N GLY A 206 -3.07 -9.61 3.16
CA GLY A 206 -2.64 -11.01 3.19
C GLY A 206 -3.71 -11.98 2.69
N TRP A 207 -4.93 -11.85 3.22
CA TRP A 207 -6.05 -12.71 2.84
C TRP A 207 -6.36 -12.61 1.34
N ALA A 208 -6.31 -11.41 0.77
CA ALA A 208 -6.47 -11.20 -0.67
C ALA A 208 -5.34 -11.87 -1.48
N ALA A 209 -4.08 -11.73 -1.07
CA ALA A 209 -2.93 -12.35 -1.75
C ALA A 209 -3.00 -13.89 -1.70
N ARG A 210 -3.39 -14.44 -0.55
CA ARG A 210 -3.67 -15.87 -0.37
C ARG A 210 -4.75 -16.35 -1.34
N ASN A 211 -5.88 -15.67 -1.34
CA ASN A 211 -7.05 -16.06 -2.13
C ASN A 211 -6.80 -15.94 -3.63
N ALA A 212 -6.01 -14.95 -4.08
CA ALA A 212 -5.56 -14.85 -5.46
C ALA A 212 -4.65 -16.03 -5.85
N THR A 213 -3.73 -16.42 -4.97
CA THR A 213 -2.86 -17.60 -5.17
C THR A 213 -3.70 -18.88 -5.29
N ALA A 214 -4.64 -19.08 -4.36
CA ALA A 214 -5.57 -20.20 -4.40
C ALA A 214 -6.45 -20.20 -5.66
N ALA A 215 -6.97 -19.04 -6.09
CA ALA A 215 -7.78 -18.93 -7.30
C ALA A 215 -7.00 -19.39 -8.55
N ALA A 216 -5.75 -18.94 -8.70
CA ALA A 216 -4.90 -19.35 -9.82
C ALA A 216 -4.57 -20.85 -9.79
N ASP A 217 -4.35 -21.43 -8.60
CA ASP A 217 -4.10 -22.87 -8.43
C ASP A 217 -5.36 -23.71 -8.68
N LEU A 218 -6.55 -23.23 -8.29
CA LEU A 218 -7.83 -23.87 -8.57
C LEU A 218 -8.14 -23.91 -10.07
N VAL A 219 -7.86 -22.82 -10.80
CA VAL A 219 -7.97 -22.82 -12.27
C VAL A 219 -7.04 -23.85 -12.90
N ALA A 220 -5.77 -23.88 -12.45
CA ALA A 220 -4.78 -24.85 -12.92
C ALA A 220 -5.20 -26.30 -12.61
N SER A 221 -5.96 -26.51 -11.53
CA SER A 221 -6.51 -27.80 -11.12
C SER A 221 -7.80 -28.18 -11.86
N GLY A 222 -8.32 -27.32 -12.74
CA GLY A 222 -9.50 -27.58 -13.57
C GLY A 222 -10.82 -27.02 -13.04
N LEU A 223 -10.83 -26.32 -11.89
CA LEU A 223 -12.04 -25.64 -11.42
C LEU A 223 -12.38 -24.46 -12.34
N ARG A 224 -13.68 -24.21 -12.53
CA ARG A 224 -14.21 -23.14 -13.37
C ARG A 224 -15.36 -22.42 -12.65
N GLY A 225 -15.50 -21.13 -12.90
CA GLY A 225 -16.61 -20.26 -12.50
C GLY A 225 -17.34 -19.67 -13.72
N ALA A 226 -18.31 -18.79 -13.45
CA ALA A 226 -19.12 -18.15 -14.50
C ALA A 226 -18.27 -17.19 -15.36
N GLU A 227 -18.43 -17.27 -16.69
CA GLU A 227 -17.63 -16.53 -17.66
C GLU A 227 -17.88 -15.01 -17.67
N ASP A 228 -19.04 -14.60 -17.18
CA ASP A 228 -19.54 -13.22 -17.18
C ASP A 228 -19.71 -12.67 -15.76
N ILE A 229 -19.07 -13.29 -14.76
CA ILE A 229 -19.33 -13.02 -13.33
C ILE A 229 -19.09 -11.58 -12.89
N LEU A 230 -18.27 -10.79 -13.59
CA LEU A 230 -18.12 -9.37 -13.26
C LEU A 230 -19.38 -8.59 -13.66
N GLU A 231 -19.93 -8.85 -14.86
CA GLU A 231 -21.06 -8.14 -15.46
C GLU A 231 -22.45 -8.77 -15.24
N ALA A 232 -22.52 -10.03 -14.79
CA ALA A 232 -23.76 -10.77 -14.67
C ALA A 232 -24.78 -10.03 -13.77
N PRO A 233 -26.11 -10.20 -13.98
CA PRO A 233 -27.14 -9.58 -13.14
C PRO A 233 -27.01 -9.86 -11.63
N ARG A 234 -26.38 -10.99 -11.26
CA ARG A 234 -26.04 -11.36 -9.87
C ARG A 234 -24.53 -11.46 -9.65
N GLY A 235 -23.77 -10.75 -10.48
CA GLY A 235 -22.32 -10.73 -10.52
C GLY A 235 -21.69 -9.72 -9.57
N PHE A 236 -20.36 -9.63 -9.63
CA PHE A 236 -19.54 -8.83 -8.72
C PHE A 236 -20.01 -7.37 -8.64
N PHE A 237 -20.20 -6.70 -9.78
CA PHE A 237 -20.58 -5.28 -9.80
C PHE A 237 -21.99 -5.03 -9.23
N ASN A 238 -22.93 -5.95 -9.47
CA ASN A 238 -24.28 -5.82 -8.91
C ASN A 238 -24.31 -6.07 -7.40
N ALA A 239 -23.43 -6.92 -6.87
CA ALA A 239 -23.37 -7.22 -5.43
C ALA A 239 -22.53 -6.20 -4.63
N TYR A 240 -21.38 -5.78 -5.16
CA TYR A 240 -20.38 -4.98 -4.46
C TYR A 240 -20.44 -3.49 -4.83
N GLY A 241 -21.06 -3.15 -5.95
CA GLY A 241 -21.17 -1.79 -6.45
C GLY A 241 -22.31 -0.98 -5.83
N THR A 242 -22.50 0.21 -6.40
CA THR A 242 -23.57 1.16 -6.09
C THR A 242 -24.20 1.66 -7.39
N ALA A 243 -25.19 2.55 -7.28
CA ALA A 243 -25.78 3.21 -8.44
C ALA A 243 -24.76 4.04 -9.26
N ASN A 244 -23.57 4.32 -8.72
CA ASN A 244 -22.48 5.04 -9.39
C ASN A 244 -21.40 4.11 -9.97
N SER A 245 -21.50 2.79 -9.76
CA SER A 245 -20.61 1.84 -10.42
C SER A 245 -20.92 1.75 -11.92
N ARG A 246 -19.87 1.72 -12.75
CA ARG A 246 -19.94 1.67 -14.21
C ARG A 246 -18.96 0.62 -14.70
N ILE A 247 -19.44 -0.58 -14.99
CA ILE A 247 -18.59 -1.73 -15.31
C ILE A 247 -17.84 -1.55 -16.64
N GLU A 248 -18.39 -0.78 -17.56
CA GLU A 248 -17.79 -0.45 -18.85
C GLU A 248 -16.44 0.27 -18.66
N ARG A 249 -16.28 0.98 -17.53
CA ARG A 249 -15.03 1.60 -17.10
C ARG A 249 -14.00 0.60 -16.58
N LEU A 250 -14.18 -0.71 -16.76
CA LEU A 250 -13.07 -1.66 -16.61
C LEU A 250 -12.13 -1.62 -17.81
N THR A 251 -12.70 -1.53 -19.01
CA THR A 251 -11.96 -1.71 -20.26
C THR A 251 -11.82 -0.43 -21.08
N GLU A 252 -12.61 0.60 -20.78
CA GLU A 252 -12.51 1.92 -21.43
C GLU A 252 -11.11 2.53 -21.23
N ASN A 253 -10.37 2.87 -22.29
CA ASN A 253 -9.02 3.48 -22.19
C ASN A 253 -8.06 2.75 -21.21
N ILE A 254 -8.19 1.43 -21.07
CA ILE A 254 -7.30 0.65 -20.21
C ILE A 254 -5.86 0.80 -20.70
N ALA A 255 -4.93 1.06 -19.78
CA ALA A 255 -3.53 1.36 -20.09
C ALA A 255 -3.28 2.62 -20.96
N ASP A 256 -4.26 3.53 -21.10
CA ASP A 256 -4.12 4.79 -21.84
C ASP A 256 -4.63 6.02 -21.05
N PRO A 257 -3.77 6.65 -20.23
CA PRO A 257 -2.45 6.18 -19.83
C PRO A 257 -2.53 5.05 -18.78
N TRP A 258 -1.43 4.34 -18.60
CA TRP A 258 -1.26 3.42 -17.47
C TRP A 258 -1.45 4.14 -16.12
N ALA A 259 -2.14 3.46 -15.20
CA ALA A 259 -2.44 3.93 -13.85
C ALA A 259 -1.20 4.39 -13.06
N MET A 260 -0.09 3.65 -13.19
CA MET A 260 1.20 4.00 -12.56
C MET A 260 1.88 5.22 -13.19
N SER A 261 1.56 5.55 -14.44
CA SER A 261 2.10 6.73 -15.11
C SER A 261 1.27 7.98 -14.80
N SER A 262 -0.06 7.83 -14.78
CA SER A 262 -0.97 8.94 -14.48
C SER A 262 -2.25 8.41 -13.83
N PRO A 263 -2.64 8.93 -12.66
CA PRO A 263 -1.99 10.01 -11.90
C PRO A 263 -0.70 9.57 -11.19
N GLY A 264 -0.36 8.28 -11.23
CA GLY A 264 0.80 7.69 -10.58
C GLY A 264 0.55 7.17 -9.18
N VAL A 265 1.58 6.60 -8.57
CA VAL A 265 1.54 5.97 -7.25
C VAL A 265 2.31 6.81 -6.25
N SER A 266 1.76 6.98 -5.04
CA SER A 266 2.47 7.65 -3.95
C SER A 266 3.15 6.62 -3.06
N LEU A 267 4.42 6.83 -2.72
CA LEU A 267 5.15 5.98 -1.78
C LEU A 267 5.31 6.70 -0.45
N LYS A 268 4.80 6.12 0.63
CA LYS A 268 4.82 6.76 1.95
C LYS A 268 6.26 7.00 2.41
N LYS A 269 6.59 8.25 2.80
CA LYS A 269 7.86 8.59 3.49
C LYS A 269 7.81 8.26 4.98
N TYR A 270 6.64 8.41 5.59
CA TYR A 270 6.40 8.18 7.00
C TYR A 270 5.45 6.98 7.21
N PRO A 271 5.68 6.08 8.20
CA PRO A 271 4.88 4.87 8.44
C PRO A 271 3.56 5.15 9.17
N CYS A 272 2.72 5.99 8.57
CA CYS A 272 1.42 6.39 9.09
C CYS A 272 0.44 6.73 7.95
N CYS A 273 -0.80 7.08 8.29
CA CYS A 273 -1.79 7.51 7.32
C CYS A 273 -1.25 8.67 6.47
N PHE A 274 -1.47 8.60 5.15
CA PHE A 274 -0.94 9.57 4.18
C PHE A 274 -1.45 10.99 4.41
N ALA A 275 -2.64 11.13 5.02
CA ALA A 275 -3.21 12.42 5.38
C ALA A 275 -2.29 13.27 6.28
N ALA A 276 -1.46 12.63 7.12
CA ALA A 276 -0.54 13.34 8.02
C ALA A 276 0.75 13.81 7.32
N HIS A 277 1.09 13.30 6.13
CA HIS A 277 2.44 13.46 5.58
C HIS A 277 2.82 14.91 5.28
N ARG A 278 1.88 15.72 4.79
CA ARG A 278 2.11 17.16 4.55
C ARG A 278 2.33 17.93 5.84
N GLY A 279 1.54 17.63 6.88
CA GLY A 279 1.67 18.29 8.18
C GLY A 279 2.93 17.88 8.93
N ILE A 280 3.33 16.60 8.85
CA ILE A 280 4.62 16.13 9.36
C ILE A 280 5.75 16.91 8.68
N GLU A 281 5.74 16.97 7.35
CA GLU A 281 6.76 17.69 6.58
C GLU A 281 6.86 19.16 6.97
N ALA A 282 5.73 19.87 7.03
CA ALA A 282 5.70 21.28 7.42
C ALA A 282 6.23 21.48 8.85
N THR A 283 5.88 20.57 9.77
CA THR A 283 6.37 20.59 11.15
C THR A 283 7.88 20.41 11.23
N LEU A 284 8.44 19.46 10.47
CA LEU A 284 9.88 19.21 10.41
C LEU A 284 10.64 20.39 9.81
N ILE A 285 10.12 20.98 8.73
CA ILE A 285 10.69 22.19 8.10
C ILE A 285 10.76 23.34 9.10
N LEU A 286 9.66 23.64 9.81
CA LEU A 286 9.64 24.71 10.80
C LEU A 286 10.60 24.43 11.96
N ARG A 287 10.63 23.19 12.44
CA ARG A 287 11.54 22.76 13.51
C ARG A 287 13.00 22.98 13.13
N GLU A 288 13.40 22.52 11.96
CA GLU A 288 14.78 22.64 11.47
C GLU A 288 15.14 24.11 11.19
N ARG A 289 14.31 24.83 10.42
CA ARG A 289 14.56 26.22 10.00
C ARG A 289 14.73 27.17 11.19
N HIS A 290 14.00 26.94 12.27
CA HIS A 290 13.98 27.82 13.44
C HIS A 290 14.65 27.21 14.68
N GLY A 291 15.25 26.02 14.57
CA GLY A 291 15.90 25.35 15.69
C GLY A 291 14.97 25.03 16.87
N LEU A 292 13.66 24.85 16.59
CA LEU A 292 12.65 24.69 17.64
C LEU A 292 12.78 23.33 18.33
N ARG A 293 12.45 23.32 19.62
CA ARG A 293 12.18 22.13 20.41
C ARG A 293 10.75 22.19 20.91
N LEU A 294 10.20 21.04 21.32
CA LEU A 294 8.86 21.00 21.90
C LEU A 294 8.70 21.95 23.10
N ALA A 295 9.76 22.16 23.88
CA ALA A 295 9.77 23.09 25.01
C ALA A 295 9.46 24.54 24.60
N ASP A 296 9.78 24.94 23.37
CA ASP A 296 9.58 26.30 22.85
C ASP A 296 8.16 26.52 22.31
N VAL A 297 7.36 25.45 22.19
CA VAL A 297 6.05 25.47 21.54
C VAL A 297 4.93 25.75 22.55
N ALA A 298 4.08 26.73 22.22
CA ALA A 298 2.82 27.03 22.91
C ALA A 298 1.60 26.38 22.22
N GLY A 299 1.65 26.16 20.90
CA GLY A 299 0.62 25.45 20.16
C GLY A 299 1.02 25.15 18.71
N ILE A 300 0.41 24.12 18.12
CA ILE A 300 0.55 23.71 16.72
C ILE A 300 -0.86 23.64 16.13
N GLU A 301 -1.13 24.46 15.14
CA GLU A 301 -2.41 24.51 14.45
C GLU A 301 -2.23 23.93 13.04
N CYS A 302 -3.10 23.00 12.66
CA CYS A 302 -3.13 22.38 11.33
C CYS A 302 -4.42 22.71 10.61
N ARG A 303 -4.28 23.35 9.44
CA ARG A 303 -5.35 23.59 8.47
C ARG A 303 -5.14 22.68 7.26
N LEU A 304 -6.21 21.99 6.83
CA LEU A 304 -6.16 21.02 5.74
C LEU A 304 -7.48 20.98 4.98
N PRO A 305 -7.54 20.40 3.77
CA PRO A 305 -8.75 20.41 2.96
C PRO A 305 -9.90 19.62 3.61
N PRO A 306 -11.17 19.92 3.26
CA PRO A 306 -12.33 19.11 3.63
C PRO A 306 -12.13 17.62 3.34
N LYS A 307 -12.65 16.79 4.24
CA LYS A 307 -12.46 15.32 4.26
C LYS A 307 -11.02 14.88 4.59
N GLY A 308 -10.14 15.81 4.93
CA GLY A 308 -8.76 15.58 5.40
C GLY A 308 -8.65 14.70 6.65
N LEU A 309 -9.65 14.75 7.52
CA LEU A 309 -9.64 14.08 8.84
C LEU A 309 -10.42 12.77 8.88
N VAL A 310 -11.06 12.35 7.78
CA VAL A 310 -11.94 11.16 7.73
C VAL A 310 -11.26 9.89 8.24
N ASN A 311 -9.97 9.72 7.93
CA ASN A 311 -9.19 8.54 8.36
C ASN A 311 -8.41 8.77 9.66
N MET A 312 -8.42 10.00 10.19
CA MET A 312 -7.63 10.40 11.36
C MET A 312 -8.50 10.32 12.63
N VAL A 313 -8.90 9.11 12.98
CA VAL A 313 -9.99 8.85 13.93
C VAL A 313 -9.55 8.87 15.41
N TYR A 314 -8.27 9.04 15.71
CA TYR A 314 -7.74 9.05 17.08
C TYR A 314 -7.06 10.37 17.44
N SER A 315 -7.65 11.15 18.34
CA SER A 315 -7.01 12.37 18.88
C SER A 315 -6.11 12.12 20.10
N ARG A 316 -6.32 10.98 20.78
CA ARG A 316 -5.55 10.57 21.97
C ARG A 316 -5.17 9.08 21.88
N PRO A 317 -4.26 8.72 20.96
CA PRO A 317 -3.90 7.32 20.74
C PRO A 317 -3.24 6.72 21.98
N ARG A 318 -3.60 5.46 22.26
CA ARG A 318 -3.05 4.66 23.37
C ARG A 318 -2.17 3.52 22.90
N THR A 319 -2.10 3.29 21.59
CA THR A 319 -1.25 2.26 20.96
C THR A 319 -0.58 2.83 19.71
N GLY A 320 0.45 2.14 19.24
CA GLY A 320 1.16 2.36 17.99
C GLY A 320 0.23 2.38 16.79
N LEU A 321 -0.65 1.39 16.67
CA LEU A 321 -1.65 1.33 15.59
C LEU A 321 -2.57 2.55 15.60
N GLN A 322 -3.08 2.97 16.76
CA GLN A 322 -3.92 4.16 16.84
C GLN A 322 -3.14 5.43 16.46
N ALA A 323 -1.89 5.52 16.89
CA ALA A 323 -1.02 6.66 16.63
C ALA A 323 -0.76 6.90 15.13
N LYS A 324 -0.77 5.86 14.31
CA LYS A 324 -0.66 5.96 12.84
C LYS A 324 -1.84 6.67 12.18
N PHE A 325 -2.96 6.79 12.88
CA PHE A 325 -4.19 7.47 12.46
C PHE A 325 -4.54 8.64 13.41
N SER A 326 -3.52 9.26 14.01
CA SER A 326 -3.62 10.46 14.85
C SER A 326 -2.77 11.60 14.29
N MET A 327 -3.41 12.71 13.90
CA MET A 327 -2.67 13.89 13.39
C MET A 327 -1.86 14.53 14.53
N GLU A 328 -2.50 14.65 15.69
CA GLU A 328 -1.95 15.24 16.90
C GLU A 328 -0.67 14.52 17.31
N TYR A 329 -0.70 13.19 17.35
CA TYR A 329 0.50 12.42 17.66
C TYR A 329 1.58 12.57 16.58
N CYS A 330 1.22 12.48 15.30
CA CYS A 330 2.17 12.56 14.20
C CYS A 330 2.96 13.88 14.23
N PHE A 331 2.29 15.02 14.44
CA PHE A 331 2.96 16.32 14.47
C PHE A 331 3.75 16.51 15.77
N LEU A 332 3.23 16.01 16.89
CA LEU A 332 3.94 16.07 18.16
C LEU A 332 5.21 15.22 18.15
N ALA A 333 5.16 14.00 17.60
CA ALA A 333 6.32 13.14 17.44
C ALA A 333 7.36 13.79 16.52
N ALA A 334 6.94 14.40 15.42
CA ALA A 334 7.84 15.13 14.52
C ALA A 334 8.54 16.30 15.22
N MET A 335 7.80 17.06 16.05
CA MET A 335 8.37 18.14 16.84
C MET A 335 9.32 17.64 17.94
N LEU A 336 8.94 16.58 18.63
CA LEU A 336 9.67 16.00 19.76
C LEU A 336 10.99 15.36 19.31
N ASP A 337 10.93 14.49 18.31
CA ASP A 337 12.06 13.64 17.91
C ASP A 337 12.87 14.26 16.76
N GLY A 338 12.28 15.17 15.99
CA GLY A 338 12.92 15.77 14.81
C GLY A 338 12.98 14.86 13.60
N GLU A 339 12.39 13.67 13.70
CA GLU A 339 12.22 12.70 12.62
C GLU A 339 11.00 11.83 12.92
N ILE A 340 10.48 11.17 11.89
CA ILE A 340 9.44 10.14 12.03
C ILE A 340 9.96 8.84 11.43
N THR A 341 10.05 7.80 12.27
CA THR A 341 10.52 6.46 11.90
C THR A 341 9.53 5.40 12.35
N LEU A 342 9.83 4.11 12.08
CA LEU A 342 9.04 2.99 12.63
C LEU A 342 9.01 3.01 14.17
N ALA A 343 10.11 3.39 14.81
CA ALA A 343 10.18 3.47 16.28
C ALA A 343 9.29 4.57 16.85
N SER A 344 8.97 5.61 16.08
CA SER A 344 8.03 6.66 16.48
C SER A 344 6.62 6.11 16.74
N PHE A 345 6.27 4.93 16.23
CA PHE A 345 4.96 4.30 16.43
C PHE A 345 5.02 3.06 17.32
N ALA A 346 6.11 2.82 18.04
CA ALA A 346 6.12 1.80 19.10
C ALA A 346 5.24 2.29 20.27
N ASP A 347 4.50 1.38 20.93
CA ASP A 347 3.66 1.71 22.09
C ASP A 347 4.41 2.52 23.15
N ALA A 348 5.65 2.13 23.47
CA ALA A 348 6.49 2.84 24.42
C ALA A 348 6.78 4.29 24.00
N ALA A 349 6.98 4.55 22.69
CA ALA A 349 7.20 5.90 22.17
C ALA A 349 5.91 6.74 22.23
N VAL A 350 4.77 6.13 21.91
CA VAL A 350 3.44 6.76 21.97
C VAL A 350 3.07 7.13 23.40
N LEU A 351 3.38 6.26 24.36
CA LEU A 351 3.04 6.41 25.77
C LEU A 351 4.02 7.23 26.59
N ARG A 352 5.09 7.78 25.99
CA ARG A 352 5.98 8.73 26.67
C ARG A 352 5.15 9.84 27.30
N GLU A 353 5.39 10.14 28.57
CA GLU A 353 4.64 11.16 29.32
C GLU A 353 4.68 12.53 28.61
N VAL A 354 5.85 12.89 28.07
CA VAL A 354 6.03 14.13 27.29
C VAL A 354 5.16 14.15 26.02
N ALA A 355 4.92 13.02 25.36
CA ALA A 355 4.03 12.95 24.21
C ALA A 355 2.56 13.03 24.67
N GLN A 356 2.14 12.15 25.58
CA GLN A 356 0.74 12.07 26.01
C GLN A 356 0.23 13.37 26.65
N SER A 357 1.06 14.04 27.47
CA SER A 357 0.68 15.30 28.11
C SER A 357 0.55 16.44 27.10
N ASN A 358 1.35 16.46 26.02
CA ASN A 358 1.41 17.58 25.07
C ASN A 358 0.54 17.41 23.81
N LEU A 359 -0.22 16.31 23.66
CA LEU A 359 -1.18 16.15 22.55
C LEU A 359 -2.14 17.34 22.43
N ARG A 360 -2.53 17.94 23.56
CA ARG A 360 -3.41 19.13 23.62
C ARG A 360 -2.84 20.38 22.94
N LEU A 361 -1.53 20.42 22.68
CA LEU A 361 -0.90 21.53 21.98
C LEU A 361 -1.26 21.52 20.49
N VAL A 362 -1.71 20.39 19.95
CA VAL A 362 -2.03 20.25 18.53
C VAL A 362 -3.53 20.36 18.31
N THR A 363 -3.95 21.22 17.40
CA THR A 363 -5.33 21.32 16.93
C THR A 363 -5.37 21.18 15.41
N CYS A 364 -6.31 20.40 14.90
CA CYS A 364 -6.48 20.20 13.46
C CYS A 364 -7.91 20.55 13.06
N HIS A 365 -8.09 21.29 11.97
CA HIS A 365 -9.42 21.58 11.44
C HIS A 365 -9.42 21.65 9.92
N GLU A 366 -10.52 21.16 9.33
CA GLU A 366 -10.74 21.22 7.90
C GLU A 366 -11.16 22.62 7.47
N ASP A 367 -10.55 23.13 6.40
CA ASP A 367 -10.74 24.49 5.92
C ASP A 367 -10.88 24.49 4.37
N PRO A 368 -12.01 24.96 3.82
CA PRO A 368 -12.21 25.09 2.38
C PRO A 368 -11.11 25.92 1.67
N ALA A 369 -10.48 26.89 2.34
CA ALA A 369 -9.38 27.66 1.77
C ALA A 369 -8.14 26.79 1.45
N CYS A 370 -8.03 25.61 2.07
CA CYS A 370 -6.97 24.66 1.78
C CYS A 370 -7.19 23.87 0.47
N GLU A 371 -8.32 24.05 -0.23
CA GLU A 371 -8.60 23.40 -1.53
C GLU A 371 -7.97 24.11 -2.74
N GLU A 372 -7.35 25.28 -2.58
CA GLU A 372 -6.82 26.07 -3.71
C GLU A 372 -5.76 25.30 -4.54
N GLY A 373 -5.88 25.36 -5.88
CA GLY A 373 -4.94 24.74 -6.84
C GLY A 373 -5.33 23.35 -7.37
N ILE A 374 -6.61 22.96 -7.26
CA ILE A 374 -7.13 21.67 -7.77
C ILE A 374 -7.25 21.70 -9.30
N GLY A 375 -6.64 20.71 -9.97
CA GLY A 375 -7.10 20.26 -11.29
C GLY A 375 -8.25 19.25 -11.13
N GLU A 376 -9.28 19.36 -11.98
CA GLU A 376 -10.55 18.60 -11.92
C GLU A 376 -10.37 17.07 -11.71
N ALA A 377 -9.27 16.49 -12.20
CA ALA A 377 -8.98 15.06 -12.10
C ALA A 377 -8.66 14.52 -10.67
N SER A 378 -8.40 15.40 -9.70
CA SER A 378 -8.01 15.01 -8.32
C SER A 378 -9.19 14.94 -7.33
N GLY A 379 -10.40 15.14 -7.83
CA GLY A 379 -11.64 15.43 -7.09
C GLY A 379 -12.23 14.31 -6.24
N GLU A 380 -11.49 13.24 -5.91
CA GLU A 380 -12.08 12.08 -5.22
C GLU A 380 -11.34 11.56 -3.98
N ILE A 381 -10.02 11.77 -3.81
CA ILE A 381 -9.26 11.32 -2.62
C ILE A 381 -8.64 12.46 -1.82
N SER A 382 -8.93 12.47 -0.51
CA SER A 382 -8.62 13.53 0.45
C SER A 382 -7.12 13.88 0.57
N GLY A 383 -6.24 12.87 0.57
CA GLY A 383 -4.79 13.07 0.75
C GLY A 383 -4.02 13.66 -0.45
N ALA A 384 -4.66 13.79 -1.61
CA ALA A 384 -4.03 14.29 -2.84
C ALA A 384 -4.48 15.71 -3.21
N ARG A 385 -5.46 16.29 -2.52
CA ARG A 385 -6.01 17.61 -2.83
C ARG A 385 -5.33 18.72 -2.05
N GLY A 386 -5.32 19.91 -2.64
CA GLY A 386 -5.01 21.15 -1.93
C GLY A 386 -3.65 21.16 -1.24
N TYR A 387 -3.59 21.81 -0.09
CA TYR A 387 -2.40 21.88 0.75
C TYR A 387 -2.73 21.68 2.23
N THR A 388 -1.72 21.35 3.02
CA THR A 388 -1.80 21.42 4.49
C THR A 388 -0.90 22.57 4.96
N GLN A 389 -1.41 23.37 5.90
CA GLN A 389 -0.68 24.45 6.52
C GLN A 389 -0.51 24.14 8.01
N ILE A 390 0.72 24.23 8.49
CA ILE A 390 1.05 24.17 9.92
C ILE A 390 1.42 25.57 10.37
N ALA A 391 0.84 26.00 11.48
CA ALA A 391 1.24 27.20 12.20
C ALA A 391 1.68 26.83 13.61
N ILE A 392 2.92 27.17 13.98
CA ILE A 392 3.47 26.96 15.31
C ILE A 392 3.49 28.30 16.02
N THR A 393 2.77 28.40 17.13
CA THR A 393 2.91 29.50 18.07
C THR A 393 3.94 29.09 19.11
N THR A 394 5.01 29.87 19.21
CA THR A 394 6.07 29.67 20.21
C THR A 394 5.70 30.36 21.53
N ARG A 395 6.42 30.02 22.61
CA ARG A 395 6.18 30.59 23.94
C ARG A 395 6.58 32.05 24.07
N ASP A 396 7.44 32.56 23.19
CA ASP A 396 7.81 33.98 23.13
C ASP A 396 6.79 34.83 22.33
N GLY A 397 5.78 34.18 21.73
CA GLY A 397 4.70 34.82 20.99
C GLY A 397 4.87 34.83 19.48
N ALA A 398 6.01 34.37 18.93
CA ALA A 398 6.17 34.27 17.48
C ALA A 398 5.21 33.21 16.88
N ARG A 399 4.59 33.53 15.75
CA ARG A 399 3.79 32.60 14.95
C ARG A 399 4.53 32.29 13.65
N LEU A 400 4.87 31.03 13.47
CA LEU A 400 5.68 30.54 12.34
C LEU A 400 4.82 29.60 11.50
N GLU A 401 4.74 29.85 10.20
CA GLU A 401 3.84 29.12 9.30
C GLU A 401 4.59 28.46 8.15
N GLU A 402 4.15 27.27 7.76
CA GLU A 402 4.66 26.55 6.59
C GLU A 402 3.50 25.84 5.88
N ARG A 403 3.51 25.91 4.55
CA ARG A 403 2.49 25.33 3.68
C ARG A 403 3.11 24.27 2.79
N VAL A 404 2.56 23.06 2.83
CA VAL A 404 2.99 21.94 1.98
C VAL A 404 1.83 21.51 1.08
N ALA A 405 1.97 21.73 -0.23
CA ALA A 405 1.00 21.28 -1.23
C ALA A 405 1.24 19.84 -1.68
N LYS A 406 2.51 19.48 -1.91
CA LYS A 406 2.92 18.16 -2.42
C LYS A 406 3.59 17.38 -1.29
N ALA A 407 2.91 16.34 -0.79
CA ALA A 407 3.50 15.46 0.20
C ALA A 407 4.74 14.75 -0.38
N PRO A 408 5.78 14.51 0.42
CA PRO A 408 6.90 13.68 -0.01
C PRO A 408 6.40 12.29 -0.42
N GLY A 409 6.92 11.79 -1.54
CA GLY A 409 6.56 10.50 -2.10
C GLY A 409 5.37 10.50 -3.06
N THR A 410 4.67 11.62 -3.24
CA THR A 410 3.68 11.77 -4.34
C THR A 410 4.38 11.72 -5.71
N PRO A 411 3.67 11.39 -6.80
CA PRO A 411 4.23 11.47 -8.17
C PRO A 411 4.83 12.84 -8.51
N ALA A 412 4.29 13.92 -7.93
CA ALA A 412 4.77 15.28 -8.13
C ALA A 412 5.96 15.67 -7.23
N ARG A 413 6.30 14.85 -6.24
CA ARG A 413 7.47 14.96 -5.35
C ARG A 413 7.94 13.54 -4.95
N PRO A 414 8.43 12.73 -5.91
CA PRO A 414 8.73 11.33 -5.69
C PRO A 414 9.91 11.17 -4.73
N LEU A 415 9.97 10.06 -3.98
CA LEU A 415 11.14 9.75 -3.15
C LEU A 415 12.37 9.61 -4.05
N SER A 416 13.47 10.23 -3.66
CA SER A 416 14.76 10.02 -4.31
C SER A 416 15.24 8.57 -4.12
N ARG A 417 16.19 8.12 -4.96
CA ARG A 417 16.81 6.79 -4.77
C ARG A 417 17.46 6.65 -3.39
N ALA A 418 18.04 7.72 -2.87
CA ALA A 418 18.63 7.76 -1.54
C ALA A 418 17.57 7.61 -0.44
N GLU A 419 16.44 8.31 -0.55
CA GLU A 419 15.33 8.16 0.40
C GLU A 419 14.70 6.76 0.37
N LEU A 420 14.55 6.15 -0.81
CA LEU A 420 14.11 4.75 -0.93
C LEU A 420 15.12 3.78 -0.31
N GLY A 421 16.43 4.02 -0.49
CA GLY A 421 17.48 3.24 0.14
C GLY A 421 17.44 3.34 1.67
N ALA A 422 17.34 4.56 2.20
CA ALA A 422 17.21 4.80 3.63
C ALA A 422 15.93 4.16 4.21
N LYS A 423 14.80 4.24 3.49
CA LYS A 423 13.57 3.56 3.85
C LYS A 423 13.77 2.04 3.93
N PHE A 424 14.42 1.43 2.93
CA PHE A 424 14.74 0.01 2.94
C PHE A 424 15.63 -0.37 4.13
N GLU A 425 16.67 0.41 4.43
CA GLU A 425 17.56 0.15 5.58
C GLU A 425 16.80 0.19 6.91
N ILE A 426 15.92 1.18 7.10
CA ILE A 426 15.04 1.29 8.28
C ILE A 426 14.16 0.04 8.39
N CYS A 427 13.52 -0.36 7.29
CA CYS A 427 12.64 -1.52 7.24
C CYS A 427 13.36 -2.84 7.53
N ALA A 428 14.53 -3.06 6.92
CA ALA A 428 15.33 -4.27 7.11
C ALA A 428 15.85 -4.39 8.54
N ARG A 429 16.34 -3.28 9.13
CA ARG A 429 16.80 -3.25 10.52
C ARG A 429 15.67 -3.44 11.52
N TYR A 430 14.51 -2.84 11.27
CA TYR A 430 13.31 -3.05 12.09
C TYR A 430 12.86 -4.52 12.04
N ALA A 431 13.02 -5.13 10.87
CA ALA A 431 12.90 -6.57 10.69
C ALA A 431 14.15 -7.34 11.14
N GLY A 432 15.01 -6.83 12.02
CA GLY A 432 16.08 -7.60 12.66
C GLY A 432 17.17 -8.15 11.74
N LEU A 433 17.27 -7.69 10.49
CA LEU A 433 18.40 -8.04 9.63
C LEU A 433 19.67 -7.36 10.18
N THR A 434 20.79 -8.08 10.12
CA THR A 434 22.10 -7.50 10.44
C THR A 434 22.48 -6.42 9.41
N GLU A 435 23.45 -5.57 9.75
CA GLU A 435 23.93 -4.55 8.80
C GLU A 435 24.47 -5.19 7.50
N ALA A 436 25.23 -6.28 7.63
CA ALA A 436 25.77 -7.01 6.48
C ALA A 436 24.66 -7.61 5.62
N ALA A 437 23.64 -8.24 6.22
CA ALA A 437 22.50 -8.79 5.51
C ALA A 437 21.68 -7.69 4.82
N THR A 438 21.43 -6.58 5.51
CA THR A 438 20.74 -5.40 4.97
C THR A 438 21.47 -4.88 3.74
N ARG A 439 22.79 -4.71 3.80
CA ARG A 439 23.60 -4.23 2.66
C ARG A 439 23.53 -5.16 1.45
N ALA A 440 23.69 -6.47 1.67
CA ALA A 440 23.63 -7.47 0.60
C ALA A 440 22.25 -7.52 -0.05
N ALA A 441 21.20 -7.56 0.76
CA ALA A 441 19.81 -7.52 0.32
C ALA A 441 19.48 -6.25 -0.45
N GLY A 442 20.00 -5.09 -0.04
CA GLY A 442 19.84 -3.83 -0.75
C GLY A 442 20.45 -3.85 -2.15
N ILE A 443 21.64 -4.42 -2.33
CA ILE A 443 22.28 -4.56 -3.65
C ILE A 443 21.40 -5.39 -4.59
N GLU A 444 20.92 -6.55 -4.14
CA GLU A 444 20.06 -7.42 -4.94
C GLU A 444 18.69 -6.77 -5.22
N LEU A 445 18.12 -6.08 -4.24
CA LEU A 445 16.82 -5.44 -4.35
C LEU A 445 16.83 -4.31 -5.38
N PHE A 446 17.83 -3.44 -5.34
CA PHE A 446 17.94 -2.33 -6.28
C PHE A 446 18.38 -2.76 -7.70
N ALA A 447 18.85 -4.00 -7.87
CA ALA A 447 19.16 -4.63 -9.15
C ALA A 447 18.07 -5.63 -9.60
N CYS A 448 16.95 -5.75 -8.87
CA CYS A 448 16.01 -6.86 -9.06
C CYS A 448 15.44 -6.93 -10.48
N ASN A 449 15.13 -5.79 -11.10
CA ASN A 449 14.59 -5.71 -12.46
C ASN A 449 15.55 -6.25 -13.53
N GLU A 450 16.86 -6.19 -13.30
CA GLU A 450 17.89 -6.70 -14.22
C GLU A 450 18.21 -8.18 -13.97
N SER A 451 17.80 -8.72 -12.82
CA SER A 451 18.06 -10.10 -12.45
C SER A 451 17.38 -11.08 -13.40
N LYS A 452 18.11 -12.13 -13.79
CA LYS A 452 17.56 -13.27 -14.53
C LYS A 452 16.83 -14.27 -13.63
N ASP A 453 17.08 -14.22 -12.33
CA ASP A 453 16.45 -15.07 -11.33
C ASP A 453 16.37 -14.36 -9.97
N LEU A 454 15.15 -14.10 -9.50
CA LEU A 454 14.87 -13.44 -8.24
C LEU A 454 14.97 -14.35 -7.00
N SER A 455 15.28 -15.63 -7.17
CA SER A 455 15.46 -16.57 -6.05
C SER A 455 16.59 -16.14 -5.09
N GLY A 456 17.62 -15.46 -5.61
CA GLY A 456 18.70 -14.85 -4.80
C GLY A 456 18.15 -13.79 -3.85
N LEU A 457 17.38 -12.84 -4.40
CA LEU A 457 16.73 -11.78 -3.64
C LEU A 457 15.88 -12.33 -2.51
N LEU A 458 15.04 -13.33 -2.78
CA LEU A 458 14.22 -13.90 -1.72
C LEU A 458 15.03 -14.56 -0.60
N ARG A 459 16.23 -15.08 -0.89
CA ARG A 459 17.12 -15.63 0.14
C ARG A 459 17.78 -14.52 0.97
N SER A 460 18.20 -13.42 0.35
CA SER A 460 18.87 -12.31 1.05
C SER A 460 17.92 -11.52 1.96
N LEU A 461 16.61 -11.50 1.66
CA LEU A 461 15.58 -10.84 2.47
C LEU A 461 15.06 -11.69 3.65
N ARG A 462 15.68 -12.84 3.94
CA ARG A 462 15.32 -13.71 5.09
C ARG A 462 16.21 -13.44 6.29
N ARG A 463 15.67 -13.70 7.48
CA ARG A 463 16.53 -13.89 8.67
C ARG A 463 17.15 -15.29 8.60
N ALA A 464 18.42 -15.36 9.01
CA ALA A 464 19.16 -16.61 9.15
C ALA A 464 18.49 -17.57 10.14
#